data_AF-A0AA43JBI1-F1
#
_entry.id   AF-A0AA43JBI1-F1
#
_cell.length_a   1.000
_cell.length_b   1.000
_cell.length_c   1.000
_cell.angle_alpha   90.00
_cell.angle_beta   90.00
_cell.angle_gamma   90.00
#
_symmetry.space_group_name_H-M   'P 1'
#
loop_
_entity.id
_entity.type
_entity.pdbx_description
1 polymer ?
#
loop_
_entity_poly.entity_id
_entity_poly.type
_entity_poly.pdbx_seq_one_letter_code
_entity_poly.pdbx_strand_id
1 'polypeptide(L)' 'MRRGARKPGEPIYLRRHLLALILAVGLPVVLLQLYKIYVGPVSFDAQMGFGIVVSILAGLILYYTYRSSAQNQP' A
#
# COMPACT_ATOMS: atom_id res chain seq x y z
N MET A 1 8.64 -15.37 -31.71
CA MET A 1 8.17 -14.55 -30.57
C MET A 1 9.39 -14.08 -29.77
N ARG A 2 9.87 -12.85 -30.00
CA ARG A 2 10.98 -12.26 -29.23
C ARG A 2 10.45 -11.92 -27.83
N ARG A 3 10.72 -12.76 -26.84
CA ARG A 3 10.59 -12.37 -25.42
C ARG A 3 11.62 -11.28 -25.18
N GLY A 4 11.16 -10.03 -25.07
CA GLY A 4 12.02 -8.91 -24.71
C GLY A 4 12.67 -9.22 -23.35
N ALA A 5 13.97 -9.50 -23.36
CA ALA A 5 14.77 -9.58 -22.17
C ALA A 5 14.78 -8.18 -21.54
N ARG A 6 14.15 -8.04 -20.37
CA ARG A 6 14.09 -6.77 -19.64
C ARG A 6 15.49 -6.36 -19.20
N LYS A 7 15.81 -5.08 -19.33
CA LYS A 7 17.11 -4.56 -18.89
C LYS A 7 17.18 -4.55 -17.35
N PRO A 8 18.30 -4.92 -16.73
CA PRO A 8 18.49 -4.75 -15.29
C PRO A 8 18.38 -3.26 -14.97
N GLY A 9 17.42 -2.88 -14.11
CA GLY A 9 17.18 -1.48 -13.76
C GLY A 9 16.01 -0.79 -14.49
N GLU A 10 15.29 -1.46 -15.39
CA GLU A 10 13.98 -0.94 -15.80
C GLU A 10 13.03 -0.95 -14.58
N PRO A 11 12.34 0.16 -14.25
CA PRO A 11 11.50 0.22 -13.08
C PRO A 11 10.24 -0.62 -13.33
N ILE A 12 10.35 -1.89 -12.99
CA ILE A 12 9.52 -2.97 -13.52
C ILE A 12 8.03 -2.84 -13.16
N TYR A 13 7.64 -2.00 -12.17
CA TYR A 13 6.23 -1.69 -11.89
C TYR A 13 6.02 -0.29 -11.23
N LEU A 14 6.68 0.77 -11.68
CA LEU A 14 6.61 2.09 -11.01
C LEU A 14 5.18 2.64 -10.88
N ARG A 15 4.38 2.54 -11.95
CA ARG A 15 2.98 2.99 -11.92
C ARG A 15 2.12 2.20 -10.94
N ARG A 16 2.31 0.87 -10.88
CA ARG A 16 1.58 0.01 -9.93
C ARG A 16 2.04 0.25 -8.50
N HIS A 17 3.33 0.51 -8.28
CA HIS A 17 3.86 0.92 -6.97
C HIS A 17 3.24 2.23 -6.50
N LEU A 18 3.21 3.24 -7.35
CA LEU A 18 2.59 4.52 -7.02
C LEU A 18 1.11 4.35 -6.69
N LEU A 19 0.37 3.55 -7.45
CA LEU A 19 -1.04 3.27 -7.15
C LEU A 19 -1.22 2.52 -5.82
N ALA A 20 -0.39 1.51 -5.55
CA ALA A 20 -0.42 0.78 -4.28
C ALA A 20 -0.06 1.69 -3.10
N LEU A 21 0.90 2.60 -3.28
CA LEU A 21 1.31 3.58 -2.28
C LEU A 21 0.20 4.60 -2.02
N ILE A 22 -0.42 5.14 -3.08
CA ILE A 22 -1.55 6.07 -2.98
C ILE A 22 -2.72 5.40 -2.25
N LEU A 23 -3.03 4.14 -2.56
CA LEU A 23 -4.07 3.40 -1.85
C LEU A 23 -3.69 3.14 -0.39
N ALA A 24 -2.45 2.73 -0.12
CA ALA A 24 -1.96 2.48 1.24
C ALA A 24 -2.05 3.72 2.15
N VAL A 25 -1.79 4.91 1.60
CA VAL A 25 -1.84 6.18 2.35
C VAL A 25 -3.26 6.75 2.37
N GLY A 26 -3.97 6.73 1.24
CA GLY A 26 -5.28 7.38 1.09
C GLY A 26 -6.43 6.59 1.72
N LEU A 27 -6.42 5.26 1.60
CA LEU A 27 -7.50 4.40 2.09
C LEU A 27 -7.76 4.53 3.60
N PRO A 28 -6.75 4.54 4.51
CA PRO A 28 -6.99 4.76 5.93
C PRO A 28 -7.63 6.11 6.24
N VAL A 29 -7.22 7.18 5.55
CA VAL A 29 -7.76 8.53 5.74
C VAL A 29 -9.23 8.58 5.31
N VAL A 30 -9.53 8.07 4.11
CA VAL A 30 -10.88 8.02 3.56
C VAL A 30 -11.80 7.18 4.45
N LEU A 31 -11.35 6.01 4.91
CA LEU A 31 -12.14 5.13 5.79
C LEU A 31 -12.44 5.79 7.14
N LEU A 32 -11.46 6.46 7.76
CA LEU A 32 -11.67 7.18 9.02
C LEU A 32 -12.63 8.36 8.86
N GLN A 33 -12.53 9.09 7.74
CA GLN A 33 -13.45 10.20 7.46
C GLN A 33 -14.87 9.71 7.18
N LEU A 34 -15.04 8.64 6.39
CA LEU A 34 -16.35 8.01 6.20
C LEU A 34 -16.94 7.57 7.53
N TYR A 35 -16.18 6.88 8.39
CA TYR A 35 -16.69 6.44 9.69
C TYR A 35 -17.15 7.63 10.55
N LYS A 36 -16.38 8.71 10.57
CA LYS A 36 -16.74 9.94 11.28
C LYS A 36 -18.06 10.54 10.79
N ILE A 37 -18.33 10.47 9.48
CA ILE A 37 -19.54 10.99 8.85
C ILE A 37 -20.76 10.11 9.15
N TYR A 38 -20.60 8.77 9.14
CA TYR A 38 -21.73 7.84 9.22
C TYR A 38 -22.05 7.32 10.64
N VAL A 39 -21.09 7.28 11.55
CA VAL A 39 -21.25 6.63 12.87
C VAL A 39 -21.11 7.60 14.04
N GLY A 40 -20.18 8.55 13.97
CA GLY A 40 -19.94 9.53 15.04
C GLY A 40 -18.46 9.77 15.34
N PRO A 41 -18.13 10.61 16.35
CA PRO A 41 -16.75 10.96 16.67
C PRO A 41 -15.96 9.72 17.13
N VAL A 42 -14.87 9.44 16.41
CA VAL A 42 -13.92 8.37 16.78
C VAL A 42 -13.04 8.87 17.91
N SER A 43 -12.93 8.09 18.99
CA SER A 43 -11.99 8.37 20.07
C SER A 43 -10.55 8.30 19.57
N PHE A 44 -9.65 9.08 20.17
CA PHE A 44 -8.24 9.12 19.77
C PHE A 44 -7.58 7.73 19.81
N ASP A 45 -7.89 6.94 20.84
CA ASP A 45 -7.37 5.57 20.99
C ASP A 45 -7.81 4.65 19.84
N ALA A 46 -9.07 4.76 19.40
CA ALA A 46 -9.58 4.00 18.26
C ALA A 46 -8.95 4.45 16.94
N GLN A 47 -8.71 5.75 16.76
CA GLN A 47 -7.99 6.30 15.60
C GLN A 47 -6.54 5.80 15.53
N MET A 48 -5.85 5.84 16.66
CA MET A 48 -4.46 5.38 16.78
C MET A 48 -4.36 3.87 16.52
N GLY A 49 -5.22 3.07 17.15
CA GLY A 49 -5.27 1.62 16.92
C GLY A 49 -5.55 1.28 15.45
N PHE A 50 -6.53 1.95 14.83
CA PHE A 50 -6.86 1.76 13.42
C PHE A 50 -5.70 2.14 12.49
N GLY A 51 -5.03 3.27 12.75
CA GLY A 51 -3.86 3.71 11.97
C GLY A 51 -2.70 2.72 12.02
N ILE A 52 -2.45 2.12 13.19
CA ILE A 52 -1.42 1.07 13.36
C ILE A 52 -1.79 -0.18 12.56
N VAL A 53 -3.02 -0.67 12.69
CA VAL A 53 -3.49 -1.87 11.98
C VAL A 53 -3.40 -1.67 10.46
N VAL A 54 -3.86 -0.52 9.96
CA VAL A 54 -3.78 -0.24 8.51
C VAL A 54 -2.34 -0.09 8.04
N SER A 55 -1.46 0.53 8.83
CA SER A 55 -0.03 0.64 8.49
C SER A 55 0.65 -0.73 8.39
N ILE A 56 0.36 -1.64 9.34
CA ILE A 56 0.87 -3.02 9.31
C ILE A 56 0.35 -3.74 8.06
N LEU A 57 -0.95 -3.67 7.79
CA LEU A 57 -1.55 -4.32 6.62
C LEU A 57 -0.99 -3.77 5.31
N ALA A 58 -0.85 -2.45 5.19
CA ALA A 58 -0.26 -1.80 4.03
C ALA A 58 1.20 -2.24 3.83
N GLY A 59 2.00 -2.27 4.90
CA GLY A 59 3.37 -2.77 4.86
C GLY A 59 3.45 -4.23 4.43
N LEU A 60 2.53 -5.07 4.92
CA LEU A 60 2.45 -6.48 4.55
C LEU A 60 2.08 -6.67 3.08
N ILE A 61 1.06 -5.94 2.61
CA ILE A 61 0.62 -5.96 1.21
C ILE A 61 1.76 -5.52 0.29
N LEU A 62 2.46 -4.44 0.63
CA LEU A 62 3.63 -3.98 -0.12
C LEU A 62 4.74 -5.03 -0.12
N TYR A 63 5.05 -5.60 1.05
CA TYR A 63 6.05 -6.66 1.17
C TYR A 63 5.72 -7.85 0.28
N TYR A 64 4.52 -8.40 0.35
CA TYR A 64 4.14 -9.57 -0.46
C TYR A 64 4.02 -9.25 -1.95
N THR A 65 3.47 -8.08 -2.30
CA THR A 65 3.32 -7.66 -3.70
C THR A 65 4.67 -7.45 -4.37
N TYR A 66 5.67 -6.97 -3.61
CA TYR A 66 6.98 -6.62 -4.14
C TYR A 66 8.12 -7.54 -3.69
N ARG A 67 7.80 -8.61 -2.96
CA ARG A 67 8.72 -9.71 -2.63
C ARG A 67 9.42 -10.25 -3.88
N SER A 68 8.68 -10.39 -4.98
CA SER A 68 9.23 -10.80 -6.27
C SER A 68 10.20 -9.77 -6.86
N SER A 69 10.05 -8.47 -6.56
CA SER A 69 10.99 -7.43 -6.99
C SER A 69 12.27 -7.43 -6.17
N ALA A 70 12.19 -7.74 -4.87
CA ALA A 70 13.36 -7.85 -3.98
C ALA A 70 14.18 -9.11 -4.26
N GLN A 71 13.54 -10.21 -4.70
CA GLN A 71 14.22 -11.46 -5.08
C GLN A 71 14.77 -11.45 -6.52
N ASN A 72 14.43 -10.45 -7.33
CA ASN A 72 14.90 -10.31 -8.71
C ASN A 72 16.15 -9.41 -8.85
N GLN A 73 16.84 -9.10 -7.75
CA GLN A 73 18.17 -8.50 -7.82
C GLN A 73 19.20 -9.61 -8.08
N PRO A 74 19.87 -9.64 -9.25
CA PRO A 74 21.04 -10.49 -9.48
C PRO A 74 22.26 -10.00 -8.69
#